data_AF-A0AAD4HNB3-F1
#
_entry.id   AF-A0AAD4HNB3-F1
#
_cell.length_a   1.000
_cell.length_b   1.000
_cell.length_c   1.000
_cell.angle_alpha   90.00
_cell.angle_beta   90.00
_cell.angle_gamma   90.00
#
_symmetry.space_group_name_H-M   'P 1'
#
loop_
_entity.id
_entity.type
_entity.pdbx_description
1 polymer ?
#
loop_
_entity_poly.entity_id
_entity_poly.type
_entity_poly.pdbx_seq_one_letter_code
_entity_poly.pdbx_strand_id
1 'polypeptide(L)'
;MTDAEDQTSFKDVPFATMTLLSSTRFTSGLDSQKECDGIEGGEIFMLGRVSRVILPSKYRRDALCVDIIPPISPGTVFCLVSVHLDSLRHTLHYRAQQMEILANVLREPGCSGGNIAGDFNAISPENDGLVDKNELVDAWVALHGRADLEGATWGAGVERRDGIGPGRLDKVAMMGLKAKKMEVFRPGTIEVPRPGEKPVEIPWSDHCGLRCIFTI
;
A
#
# COMPACT_ATOMS: atom_id res chain seq x y z
N MET A 1 -8.63 0.15 21.12
CA MET A 1 -9.40 0.95 20.16
C MET A 1 -8.57 0.99 18.90
N THR A 2 -9.06 0.45 17.78
CA THR A 2 -8.36 0.55 16.49
C THR A 2 -8.64 1.92 15.88
N ASP A 3 -7.75 2.43 15.02
CA ASP A 3 -7.95 3.70 14.31
C ASP A 3 -9.31 3.79 13.60
N ALA A 4 -9.83 2.66 13.11
CA ALA A 4 -11.14 2.57 12.47
C ALA A 4 -12.37 2.84 13.38
N GLU A 5 -12.20 2.80 14.71
CA GLU A 5 -13.24 3.07 15.71
C GLU A 5 -13.00 4.37 16.48
N ASP A 6 -11.83 5.00 16.29
CA ASP A 6 -11.51 6.27 16.93
C ASP A 6 -12.29 7.42 16.28
N GLN A 7 -13.40 7.80 16.91
CA GLN A 7 -14.20 8.97 16.53
C GLN A 7 -13.71 10.28 17.15
N THR A 8 -12.65 10.23 17.95
CA THR A 8 -12.18 11.36 18.77
C THR A 8 -10.99 12.09 18.16
N SER A 9 -10.07 11.38 17.52
CA SER A 9 -8.85 11.98 16.95
C SER A 9 -9.06 12.60 15.56
N PHE A 10 -10.08 12.17 14.81
CA PHE A 10 -10.29 12.54 13.40
C PHE A 10 -11.75 12.87 13.07
N LYS A 11 -12.47 13.49 14.00
CA LYS A 11 -13.88 13.86 13.77
C LYS A 11 -13.98 14.72 12.49
N ASP A 12 -14.72 14.23 11.51
CA ASP A 12 -14.95 14.82 10.18
C ASP A 12 -13.74 14.90 9.22
N VAL A 13 -12.60 14.27 9.55
CA VAL A 13 -11.47 14.13 8.61
C VAL A 13 -11.59 12.78 7.89
N PRO A 14 -11.87 12.75 6.57
CA PRO A 14 -11.94 11.49 5.84
C PRO A 14 -10.56 10.82 5.82
N PHE A 15 -10.53 9.50 6.02
CA PHE A 15 -9.34 8.71 5.70
C PHE A 15 -8.94 8.99 4.25
N ALA A 16 -7.69 9.40 4.04
CA ALA A 16 -7.19 9.78 2.74
C ALA A 16 -6.04 8.87 2.33
N THR A 17 -6.25 8.14 1.23
CA THR A 17 -5.18 7.41 0.57
C THR A 17 -4.32 8.39 -0.24
N MET A 18 -3.00 8.27 -0.16
CA MET A 18 -2.03 9.13 -0.85
C MET A 18 -0.96 8.29 -1.56
N THR A 19 -0.52 8.74 -2.72
CA THR A 19 0.63 8.19 -3.44
C THR A 19 1.62 9.32 -3.70
N LEU A 20 2.85 9.16 -3.23
CA LEU A 20 3.94 10.11 -3.45
C LEU A 20 4.91 9.53 -4.48
N LEU A 21 5.17 10.28 -5.55
CA LEU A 21 6.07 9.88 -6.63
C LEU A 21 7.23 10.87 -6.72
N SER A 22 8.43 10.35 -6.95
CA SER A 22 9.62 11.19 -7.07
C SER A 22 9.63 11.92 -8.41
N SER A 23 9.65 13.25 -8.38
CA SER A 23 9.79 14.09 -9.58
C SER A 23 11.10 13.86 -10.36
N THR A 24 12.10 13.22 -9.73
CA THR A 24 13.34 12.81 -10.41
C THR A 24 13.19 11.55 -11.27
N ARG A 25 12.10 10.79 -11.06
CA ARG A 25 11.84 9.49 -11.73
C ARG A 25 10.53 9.46 -12.50
N PHE A 26 9.63 10.39 -12.22
CA PHE A 26 8.31 10.49 -12.83
C PHE A 26 8.08 11.90 -13.38
N THR A 27 7.50 11.99 -14.58
CA THR A 27 7.08 13.25 -15.21
C THR A 27 5.60 13.22 -15.54
N SER A 28 4.93 14.37 -15.46
CA SER A 28 3.58 14.52 -15.99
C SER A 28 3.64 14.88 -17.47
N GLY A 29 2.65 14.46 -18.26
CA GLY A 29 2.57 14.82 -19.69
C GLY A 29 2.46 16.33 -19.95
N LEU A 30 2.15 17.15 -18.92
CA LEU A 30 2.11 18.61 -19.00
C LEU A 30 3.52 19.23 -18.99
N ASP A 31 4.51 18.53 -18.43
CA ASP A 31 5.88 19.03 -18.27
C ASP A 31 6.76 18.77 -19.51
N SER A 32 6.29 17.92 -20.44
CA SER A 32 6.99 17.55 -21.68
C SER A 32 7.18 18.70 -22.68
N GLN A 33 6.63 19.90 -22.42
CA GLN A 33 6.81 21.09 -23.25
C GLN A 33 7.97 22.00 -22.83
N LYS A 34 8.66 21.72 -21.72
CA LYS A 34 9.89 22.43 -21.37
C LYS A 34 11.08 21.64 -21.89
N GLU A 35 11.57 22.02 -23.07
CA GLU A 35 12.93 21.68 -23.50
C GLU A 35 13.90 22.04 -22.38
N CYS A 36 14.56 21.02 -21.82
CA CYS A 36 15.73 21.20 -20.99
C CYS A 36 16.89 20.44 -21.65
N ASP A 37 17.73 21.23 -22.29
CA ASP A 37 19.14 21.05 -22.55
C ASP A 37 19.80 19.84 -21.85
N GLY A 38 20.24 18.88 -22.66
CA GLY A 38 21.56 18.25 -22.48
C GLY A 38 21.81 17.33 -21.28
N ILE A 39 20.79 16.80 -20.59
CA ILE A 39 21.00 15.74 -19.59
C ILE A 39 20.87 14.38 -20.26
N GLU A 40 21.97 13.63 -20.30
CA GLU A 40 22.05 12.24 -20.74
C GLU A 40 20.87 11.40 -20.23
N GLY A 41 20.03 10.94 -21.17
CA GLY A 41 19.23 9.72 -21.16
C GLY A 41 18.80 9.14 -19.82
N GLY A 42 18.10 9.91 -18.99
CA GLY A 42 17.37 9.36 -17.85
C GLY A 42 16.06 8.73 -18.31
N GLU A 43 15.93 7.41 -18.14
CA GLU A 43 14.69 6.66 -18.29
C GLU A 43 13.64 7.14 -17.25
N ILE A 44 12.90 8.21 -17.57
CA ILE A 44 11.83 8.78 -16.73
C ILE A 44 10.51 8.09 -17.05
N PHE A 45 9.76 7.69 -16.03
CA PHE A 45 8.40 7.19 -16.17
C PHE A 45 7.42 8.32 -16.47
N MET A 46 6.51 8.12 -17.41
CA MET A 46 5.40 9.06 -17.62
C MET A 46 4.22 8.68 -16.72
N LEU A 47 3.59 9.69 -16.13
CA LEU A 47 2.34 9.52 -15.41
C LEU A 47 1.17 9.46 -16.39
N GLY A 48 0.37 8.40 -16.28
CA GLY A 48 -0.88 8.24 -17.00
C GLY A 48 -2.08 8.78 -16.20
N ARG A 49 -3.19 8.04 -16.26
CA ARG A 49 -4.42 8.38 -15.53
C ARG A 49 -4.20 8.26 -14.02
N VAL A 50 -4.74 9.24 -13.29
CA VAL A 50 -4.93 9.16 -11.83
C VAL A 50 -6.43 9.05 -11.58
N SER A 51 -6.84 8.08 -10.79
CA SER A 51 -8.26 7.89 -10.45
C SER A 51 -8.46 7.33 -9.05
N ARG A 52 -9.62 7.62 -8.47
CA ARG A 52 -10.06 6.99 -7.22
C ARG A 52 -11.17 6.00 -7.51
N VAL A 53 -11.05 4.81 -6.93
CA VAL A 53 -12.09 3.78 -6.96
C VAL A 53 -12.76 3.75 -5.61
N ILE A 54 -14.07 4.05 -5.58
CA ILE A 54 -14.87 3.91 -4.36
C ILE A 54 -15.12 2.44 -4.10
N LEU A 55 -14.75 1.97 -2.92
CA LEU A 55 -14.84 0.57 -2.56
C LEU A 55 -16.09 0.28 -1.73
N PRO A 56 -16.71 -0.91 -1.86
CA PRO A 56 -17.73 -1.35 -0.92
C PRO A 56 -17.10 -1.43 0.47
N SER A 57 -17.58 -0.63 1.41
CA SER A 57 -16.90 -0.45 2.68
C SER A 57 -17.82 0.04 3.79
N LYS A 58 -17.62 -0.47 5.00
CA LYS A 58 -18.20 0.08 6.23
C LYS A 58 -17.50 1.37 6.66
N TYR A 59 -16.19 1.46 6.44
CA TYR A 59 -15.34 2.59 6.88
C TYR A 59 -15.02 3.59 5.76
N ARG A 60 -15.82 3.61 4.68
CA ARG A 60 -15.69 4.54 3.54
C ARG A 60 -14.30 4.51 2.90
N ARG A 61 -13.73 3.31 2.75
CA ARG A 61 -12.44 3.10 2.09
C ARG A 61 -12.52 3.37 0.60
N ASP A 62 -11.40 3.81 0.03
CA ASP A 62 -11.18 3.96 -1.39
C ASP A 62 -9.82 3.39 -1.80
N ALA A 63 -9.58 3.34 -3.11
CA ALA A 63 -8.26 3.05 -3.67
C ALA A 63 -7.83 4.19 -4.58
N LEU A 64 -6.56 4.59 -4.46
CA LEU A 64 -5.95 5.57 -5.35
C LEU A 64 -5.10 4.84 -6.39
N CYS A 65 -5.55 4.88 -7.64
CA CYS A 65 -4.90 4.26 -8.78
C CYS A 65 -4.10 5.31 -9.55
N VAL A 66 -2.84 5.01 -9.83
CA VAL A 66 -1.94 5.85 -10.62
C VAL A 66 -1.28 5.00 -11.70
N ASP A 67 -1.57 5.31 -12.96
CA ASP A 67 -0.93 4.65 -14.08
C ASP A 67 0.48 5.21 -14.30
N ILE A 68 1.41 4.33 -14.56
CA ILE A 68 2.80 4.64 -14.90
C ILE A 68 3.14 3.96 -16.23
N ILE A 69 3.86 4.70 -17.08
CA ILE A 69 4.28 4.25 -18.39
C ILE A 69 5.81 4.24 -18.40
N PRO A 70 6.45 3.08 -18.61
CA PRO A 70 7.89 3.00 -18.66
C PRO A 70 8.44 3.63 -19.94
N PRO A 71 9.62 4.27 -19.87
CA PRO A 71 10.25 4.92 -21.02
C PRO A 71 10.66 3.93 -22.11
N ILE A 72 11.06 2.72 -21.72
CA ILE A 72 11.52 1.66 -22.65
C ILE A 72 10.33 1.01 -23.38
N SER A 73 9.12 1.07 -22.83
CA SER A 73 7.91 0.51 -23.44
C SER A 73 6.72 1.47 -23.28
N PRO A 74 6.66 2.55 -24.08
CA PRO A 74 5.58 3.54 -23.98
C PRO A 74 4.17 2.99 -24.27
N GLY A 75 4.08 1.79 -24.88
CA GLY A 75 2.82 1.08 -25.11
C GLY A 75 2.36 0.20 -23.96
N THR A 76 3.13 0.12 -22.88
CA THR A 76 2.83 -0.67 -21.68
C THR A 76 2.41 0.26 -20.56
N VAL A 77 1.30 -0.04 -19.89
CA VAL A 77 0.82 0.74 -18.74
C VAL A 77 0.79 -0.16 -17.52
N PHE A 78 1.38 0.28 -16.41
CA PHE A 78 1.25 -0.41 -15.12
C PHE A 78 0.47 0.47 -14.15
N CYS A 79 -0.39 -0.13 -13.34
CA CYS A 79 -1.17 0.61 -12.34
C CYS A 79 -0.60 0.44 -10.93
N LEU A 80 -0.29 1.54 -10.26
CA LEU A 80 0.05 1.58 -8.84
C LEU A 80 -1.20 1.89 -8.04
N VAL A 81 -1.60 0.99 -7.15
CA VAL A 81 -2.83 1.12 -6.38
C VAL A 81 -2.49 1.20 -4.90
N SER A 82 -2.74 2.36 -4.28
CA SER A 82 -2.62 2.53 -2.83
C SER A 82 -3.97 2.28 -2.16
N VAL A 83 -3.98 1.52 -1.07
CA VAL A 83 -5.22 1.12 -0.37
C VAL A 83 -5.09 1.13 1.16
N HIS A 84 -6.25 1.27 1.81
CA HIS A 84 -6.45 0.88 3.20
C HIS A 84 -7.78 0.11 3.22
N LEU A 85 -7.74 -1.23 3.27
CA LEU A 85 -8.92 -2.07 3.20
C LEU A 85 -9.75 -2.03 4.49
N ASP A 86 -10.99 -2.48 4.43
CA ASP A 86 -11.91 -2.40 5.57
C ASP A 86 -11.33 -3.09 6.81
N SER A 87 -11.39 -2.42 7.96
CA SER A 87 -10.76 -2.88 9.20
C SER A 87 -11.69 -3.80 10.00
N LEU A 88 -11.14 -4.50 11.00
CA LEU A 88 -11.86 -5.38 11.95
C LEU A 88 -12.41 -6.70 11.38
N ARG A 89 -12.67 -7.68 12.26
CA ARG A 89 -12.95 -9.07 11.86
C ARG A 89 -14.27 -9.23 11.10
N HIS A 90 -15.32 -8.50 11.47
CA HIS A 90 -16.64 -8.62 10.87
C HIS A 90 -16.75 -8.11 9.42
N THR A 91 -15.72 -7.41 8.91
CA THR A 91 -15.71 -6.84 7.55
C THR A 91 -14.99 -7.70 6.50
N LEU A 92 -14.70 -8.98 6.80
CA LEU A 92 -14.07 -9.91 5.84
C LEU A 92 -14.77 -9.93 4.47
N HIS A 93 -16.10 -9.89 4.45
CA HIS A 93 -16.88 -9.86 3.20
C HIS A 93 -16.62 -8.60 2.37
N TYR A 94 -16.46 -7.43 3.01
CA TYR A 94 -16.05 -6.20 2.33
C TYR A 94 -14.64 -6.36 1.77
N ARG A 95 -13.66 -6.78 2.59
CA ARG A 95 -12.28 -6.99 2.12
C ARG A 95 -12.19 -7.95 0.93
N ALA A 96 -13.00 -9.02 0.92
CA ALA A 96 -13.06 -9.94 -0.21
C ALA A 96 -13.53 -9.27 -1.50
N GLN A 97 -14.62 -8.50 -1.45
CA GLN A 97 -15.14 -7.74 -2.61
C GLN A 97 -14.17 -6.64 -3.04
N GLN A 98 -13.54 -5.96 -2.08
CA GLN A 98 -12.53 -4.94 -2.33
C GLN A 98 -11.36 -5.53 -3.13
N MET A 99 -10.81 -6.65 -2.67
CA MET A 99 -9.70 -7.31 -3.37
C MET A 99 -10.07 -7.78 -4.78
N GLU A 100 -11.29 -8.25 -4.99
CA GLU A 100 -11.79 -8.63 -6.32
C GLU A 100 -11.86 -7.43 -7.26
N ILE A 101 -12.42 -6.31 -6.81
CA ILE A 101 -12.49 -5.07 -7.60
C ILE A 101 -11.08 -4.60 -7.97
N LEU A 102 -10.16 -4.58 -7.00
CA LEU A 102 -8.80 -4.09 -7.21
C LEU A 102 -7.98 -5.01 -8.12
N ALA A 103 -8.16 -6.32 -8.03
CA ALA A 103 -7.54 -7.26 -8.95
C ALA A 103 -8.07 -7.05 -10.38
N ASN A 104 -9.36 -6.72 -10.54
CA ASN A 104 -9.93 -6.41 -11.84
C ASN A 104 -9.42 -5.08 -12.42
N VAL A 105 -9.09 -4.08 -11.58
CA VAL A 105 -8.41 -2.84 -12.03
C VAL A 105 -7.09 -3.19 -12.74
N LEU A 106 -6.29 -4.10 -12.16
CA LEU A 106 -5.02 -4.52 -12.78
C LEU A 106 -5.20 -5.36 -14.06
N ARG A 107 -6.42 -5.86 -14.32
CA ARG A 107 -6.79 -6.63 -15.52
C ARG A 107 -7.53 -5.79 -16.56
N GLU A 108 -7.76 -4.50 -16.34
CA GLU A 108 -8.47 -3.66 -17.29
C GLU A 108 -7.75 -3.67 -18.66
N PRO A 109 -8.49 -3.69 -19.79
CA PRO A 109 -7.88 -3.63 -21.11
C PRO A 109 -6.93 -2.42 -21.24
N GLY A 110 -5.70 -2.67 -21.66
CA GLY A 110 -4.65 -1.65 -21.75
C GLY A 110 -3.76 -1.56 -20.52
N CYS A 111 -4.13 -2.17 -19.40
CA CYS A 111 -3.26 -2.37 -18.24
C CYS A 111 -2.43 -3.65 -18.43
N SER A 112 -1.12 -3.54 -18.21
CA SER A 112 -0.15 -4.64 -18.28
C SER A 112 0.11 -5.27 -16.91
N GLY A 113 -0.71 -4.90 -15.91
CA GLY A 113 -0.56 -5.30 -14.51
C GLY A 113 -0.19 -4.13 -13.61
N GLY A 114 0.42 -4.41 -12.48
CA GLY A 114 0.70 -3.40 -11.47
C GLY A 114 0.84 -3.98 -10.07
N ASN A 115 0.70 -3.11 -9.07
CA ASN A 115 0.65 -3.53 -7.68
C ASN A 115 -0.48 -2.86 -6.91
N ILE A 116 -0.91 -3.55 -5.85
CA ILE A 116 -1.81 -3.05 -4.82
C ILE A 116 -1.01 -3.07 -3.52
N ALA A 117 -0.79 -1.89 -2.94
CA ALA A 117 0.05 -1.71 -1.76
C ALA A 117 -0.70 -0.93 -0.67
N GLY A 118 -0.50 -1.35 0.58
CA GLY A 118 -1.05 -0.66 1.75
C GLY A 118 -1.53 -1.63 2.82
N ASP A 119 -2.42 -1.14 3.68
CA ASP A 119 -2.99 -1.94 4.77
C ASP A 119 -4.15 -2.80 4.24
N PHE A 120 -3.95 -4.12 4.19
CA PHE A 120 -4.97 -5.07 3.75
C PHE A 120 -5.88 -5.47 4.90
N ASN A 121 -5.56 -5.07 6.13
CA ASN A 121 -6.22 -5.52 7.35
C ASN A 121 -6.33 -7.07 7.38
N ALA A 122 -5.23 -7.75 7.02
CA ALA A 122 -5.18 -9.20 6.92
C ALA A 122 -5.10 -9.89 8.29
N ILE A 123 -6.20 -9.84 9.01
CA ILE A 123 -6.32 -10.23 10.44
C ILE A 123 -6.80 -11.68 10.66
N SER A 124 -6.98 -12.45 9.59
CA SER A 124 -7.35 -13.87 9.66
C SER A 124 -6.73 -14.64 8.50
N PRO A 125 -6.61 -15.98 8.60
CA PRO A 125 -6.09 -16.81 7.51
C PRO A 125 -6.86 -16.65 6.19
N GLU A 126 -8.18 -16.43 6.26
CA GLU A 126 -9.00 -16.16 5.08
C GLU A 126 -8.62 -14.83 4.41
N ASN A 127 -8.31 -13.80 5.20
CA ASN A 127 -7.80 -12.54 4.64
C ASN A 127 -6.43 -12.74 3.98
N ASP A 128 -5.56 -13.53 4.61
CA ASP A 128 -4.25 -13.86 4.03
C ASP A 128 -4.34 -14.63 2.71
N GLY A 129 -5.42 -15.36 2.48
CA GLY A 129 -5.71 -16.06 1.23
C GLY A 129 -6.32 -15.18 0.13
N LEU A 130 -6.72 -13.94 0.41
CA LEU A 130 -7.39 -13.09 -0.59
C LEU A 130 -6.49 -12.70 -1.76
N VAL A 131 -5.19 -12.57 -1.55
CA VAL A 131 -4.22 -12.29 -2.63
C VAL A 131 -4.20 -13.46 -3.62
N ASP A 132 -4.01 -14.69 -3.11
CA ASP A 132 -3.96 -15.91 -3.92
C ASP A 132 -5.30 -16.20 -4.61
N LYS A 133 -6.42 -15.99 -3.90
CA LYS A 133 -7.78 -16.17 -4.44
C LYS A 133 -8.06 -15.27 -5.66
N ASN A 134 -7.43 -14.11 -5.70
CA ASN A 134 -7.54 -13.17 -6.81
C ASN A 134 -6.42 -13.32 -7.84
N GLU A 135 -5.66 -14.43 -7.80
CA GLU A 135 -4.57 -14.74 -8.73
C GLU A 135 -3.49 -13.66 -8.78
N LEU A 136 -3.28 -12.99 -7.65
CA LEU A 136 -2.22 -12.01 -7.45
C LEU A 136 -1.04 -12.67 -6.74
N VAL A 137 0.14 -12.10 -6.89
CA VAL A 137 1.36 -12.55 -6.20
C VAL A 137 1.62 -11.66 -5.00
N ASP A 138 1.65 -12.24 -3.80
CA ASP A 138 2.11 -11.55 -2.59
C ASP A 138 3.64 -11.43 -2.61
N ALA A 139 4.16 -10.19 -2.70
CA ALA A 139 5.58 -9.92 -2.84
C ALA A 139 6.42 -10.46 -1.67
N TRP A 140 5.89 -10.46 -0.45
CA TRP A 140 6.59 -11.00 0.72
C TRP A 140 6.71 -12.51 0.60
N VAL A 141 5.59 -13.18 0.31
CA VAL A 141 5.55 -14.64 0.17
C VAL A 141 6.43 -15.11 -0.98
N ALA A 142 6.46 -14.37 -2.09
CA ALA A 142 7.29 -14.70 -3.25
C ALA A 142 8.80 -14.65 -2.97
N LEU A 143 9.23 -13.79 -2.02
CA LEU A 143 10.65 -13.61 -1.68
C LEU A 143 11.09 -14.46 -0.49
N HIS A 144 10.25 -14.57 0.53
CA HIS A 144 10.62 -15.11 1.84
C HIS A 144 9.81 -16.35 2.25
N GLY A 145 8.75 -16.67 1.51
CA GLY A 145 7.82 -17.75 1.85
C GLY A 145 6.75 -17.33 2.85
N ARG A 146 5.77 -18.21 3.06
CA ARG A 146 4.58 -17.94 3.90
C ARG A 146 4.83 -18.13 5.40
N ALA A 147 5.89 -18.84 5.77
CA ALA A 147 6.22 -19.16 7.16
C ALA A 147 7.11 -18.12 7.85
N ASP A 148 7.57 -17.10 7.12
CA ASP A 148 8.45 -16.08 7.68
C ASP A 148 7.69 -15.12 8.62
N LEU A 149 8.10 -15.09 9.88
CA LEU A 149 7.51 -14.29 10.94
C LEU A 149 8.06 -12.85 10.98
N GLU A 150 9.18 -12.58 10.30
CA GLU A 150 9.77 -11.24 10.21
C GLU A 150 8.95 -10.29 9.33
N GLY A 151 7.96 -10.82 8.61
CA GLY A 151 7.04 -10.05 7.77
C GLY A 151 5.93 -9.35 8.55
N ALA A 152 5.88 -9.48 9.87
CA ALA A 152 4.87 -8.81 10.66
C ALA A 152 4.99 -7.29 10.57
N THR A 153 3.91 -6.64 10.17
CA THR A 153 3.85 -5.18 10.00
C THR A 153 3.10 -4.50 11.13
N TRP A 154 2.43 -5.26 11.99
CA TRP A 154 1.72 -4.71 13.13
C TRP A 154 1.92 -5.55 14.39
N GLY A 155 2.15 -4.86 15.51
CA GLY A 155 2.49 -5.50 16.79
C GLY A 155 3.88 -6.15 16.80
N ALA A 156 4.72 -5.94 15.78
CA ALA A 156 6.08 -6.47 15.74
C ALA A 156 6.91 -5.90 16.89
N GLY A 157 7.41 -6.76 17.78
CA GLY A 157 8.22 -6.35 18.94
C GLY A 157 7.43 -5.86 20.16
N VAL A 158 6.11 -6.06 20.20
CA VAL A 158 5.27 -5.76 21.36
C VAL A 158 4.53 -7.02 21.79
N GLU A 159 4.71 -7.47 23.04
CA GLU A 159 3.85 -8.50 23.62
C GLU A 159 2.42 -7.95 23.77
N ARG A 160 1.52 -8.42 22.90
CA ARG A 160 0.12 -7.96 22.93
C ARG A 160 -0.63 -8.73 24.02
N ARG A 161 -1.38 -8.00 24.87
CA ARG A 161 -2.16 -8.58 25.98
C ARG A 161 -3.32 -9.47 25.52
N ASP A 162 -3.70 -9.39 24.24
CA ASP A 162 -4.84 -10.11 23.65
C ASP A 162 -4.45 -11.51 23.11
N GLY A 163 -3.19 -11.93 23.25
CA GLY A 163 -2.71 -13.24 22.78
C GLY A 163 -2.69 -13.38 21.25
N ILE A 164 -3.05 -12.32 20.51
CA ILE A 164 -2.92 -12.26 19.07
C ILE A 164 -1.49 -11.80 18.82
N GLY A 165 -0.65 -12.74 18.35
CA GLY A 165 0.73 -12.45 17.99
C GLY A 165 0.85 -11.35 16.92
N PRO A 166 2.07 -10.89 16.65
CA PRO A 166 2.34 -9.93 15.57
C PRO A 166 1.73 -10.40 14.24
N GLY A 167 1.15 -9.48 13.48
CA GLY A 167 0.40 -9.76 12.26
C GLY A 167 0.96 -9.04 11.04
N ARG A 168 0.80 -9.64 9.85
CA ARG A 168 1.17 -9.04 8.55
C ARG A 168 -0.04 -8.45 7.87
N LEU A 169 -0.43 -7.26 8.33
CA LEU A 169 -1.62 -6.56 7.88
C LEU A 169 -1.37 -5.84 6.56
N ASP A 170 -0.17 -5.27 6.40
CA ASP A 170 0.25 -4.53 5.22
C ASP A 170 0.88 -5.45 4.18
N LYS A 171 0.56 -5.23 2.91
CA LYS A 171 1.00 -6.10 1.81
C LYS A 171 1.31 -5.31 0.55
N VAL A 172 2.06 -5.97 -0.34
CA VAL A 172 2.23 -5.56 -1.75
C VAL A 172 1.81 -6.77 -2.60
N ALA A 173 0.61 -6.71 -3.17
CA ALA A 173 0.10 -7.71 -4.10
C ALA A 173 0.41 -7.27 -5.54
N MET A 174 0.82 -8.20 -6.40
CA MET A 174 1.40 -7.88 -7.71
C MET A 174 0.75 -8.70 -8.83
N MET A 175 0.62 -8.08 -10.01
CA MET A 175 0.23 -8.73 -11.26
C MET A 175 1.16 -8.25 -12.37
N GLY A 176 1.73 -9.14 -13.18
CA GLY A 176 2.61 -8.75 -14.28
C GLY A 176 3.95 -8.12 -13.86
N LEU A 177 4.26 -8.08 -12.55
CA LEU A 177 5.49 -7.54 -11.99
C LEU A 177 6.29 -8.64 -11.28
N LYS A 178 7.60 -8.43 -11.09
CA LYS A 178 8.46 -9.35 -10.34
C LYS A 178 9.12 -8.68 -9.15
N ALA A 179 8.78 -9.12 -7.94
CA ALA A 179 9.47 -8.71 -6.72
C ALA A 179 10.96 -9.10 -6.75
N LYS A 180 11.82 -8.22 -6.24
CA LYS A 180 13.27 -8.41 -6.15
C LYS A 180 13.77 -8.36 -4.72
N LYS A 181 13.20 -7.48 -3.91
CA LYS A 181 13.56 -7.29 -2.51
C LYS A 181 12.38 -6.72 -1.76
N MET A 182 12.19 -7.15 -0.52
CA MET A 182 11.19 -6.57 0.36
C MET A 182 11.71 -6.56 1.80
N GLU A 183 11.55 -5.42 2.48
CA GLU A 183 12.03 -5.18 3.84
C GLU A 183 10.92 -4.53 4.68
N VAL A 184 10.89 -4.86 5.98
CA VAL A 184 10.04 -4.23 6.98
C VAL A 184 10.84 -3.15 7.71
N PHE A 185 10.27 -1.95 7.84
CA PHE A 185 10.85 -0.83 8.58
C PHE A 185 10.02 -0.52 9.82
N ARG A 186 10.62 -0.73 11.00
CA ARG A 186 9.97 -0.38 12.25
C ARG A 186 9.83 1.16 12.36
N PRO A 187 8.70 1.64 12.90
CA PRO A 187 8.53 3.07 13.13
C PRO A 187 9.57 3.54 14.16
N GLY A 188 10.19 4.67 13.87
CA GLY A 188 10.97 5.43 14.85
C GLY A 188 10.08 6.11 15.88
N THR A 189 10.67 6.80 16.84
CA THR A 189 9.94 7.57 17.85
C THR A 189 9.89 9.06 17.51
N ILE A 190 8.82 9.71 17.94
CA ILE A 190 8.66 11.16 17.95
C ILE A 190 8.36 11.61 19.37
N GLU A 191 8.90 12.75 19.77
CA GLU A 191 8.57 13.39 21.04
C GLU A 191 7.23 14.12 20.91
N VAL A 192 6.27 13.75 21.74
CA VAL A 192 4.98 14.44 21.85
C VAL A 192 4.97 15.29 23.12
N PRO A 193 4.88 16.63 22.99
CA PRO A 193 4.76 17.52 24.13
C PRO A 193 3.49 17.24 24.92
N ARG A 194 3.59 17.29 26.25
CA ARG A 194 2.44 17.20 27.16
C ARG A 194 2.39 18.42 28.07
N PRO A 195 1.26 19.16 28.14
CA PRO A 195 1.16 20.32 29.02
C PRO A 195 1.42 19.95 30.48
N GLY A 196 2.44 20.56 31.10
CA GLY A 196 2.77 20.34 32.52
C GLY A 196 3.49 19.02 32.83
N GLU A 197 3.78 18.19 31.82
CA GLU A 197 4.47 16.89 31.97
C GLU A 197 5.71 16.83 31.07
N LYS A 198 6.57 15.84 31.31
CA LYS A 198 7.69 15.57 30.38
C LYS A 198 7.13 15.09 29.03
N PRO A 199 7.75 15.49 27.90
CA PRO A 199 7.43 14.91 26.60
C PRO A 199 7.54 13.39 26.65
N VAL A 200 6.66 12.71 25.91
CA VAL A 200 6.70 11.26 25.78
C VAL A 200 7.12 10.91 24.37
N GLU A 201 8.09 10.02 24.27
CA GLU A 201 8.43 9.39 23.00
C GLU A 201 7.39 8.34 22.66
N ILE A 202 6.71 8.51 21.53
CA ILE A 202 5.80 7.51 20.98
C ILE A 202 6.26 7.13 19.56
N PRO A 203 6.05 5.88 19.12
CA PRO A 203 6.23 5.54 17.72
C PRO A 203 5.37 6.45 16.82
N TRP A 204 5.91 6.91 15.69
CA TRP A 204 5.13 7.74 14.74
C TRP A 204 4.05 6.96 13.98
N SER A 205 4.03 5.63 14.13
CA SER A 205 2.97 4.73 13.67
C SER A 205 2.93 3.50 14.56
N ASP A 206 1.77 2.85 14.68
CA ASP A 206 1.61 1.51 15.25
C ASP A 206 1.85 0.40 14.22
N HIS A 207 2.01 0.76 12.94
CA HIS A 207 2.44 -0.10 11.85
C HIS A 207 3.93 0.09 11.51
N CYS A 208 4.53 -0.96 10.95
CA CYS A 208 5.82 -0.91 10.28
C CYS A 208 5.63 -0.56 8.81
N GLY A 209 6.57 0.20 8.26
CA GLY A 209 6.62 0.47 6.82
C GLY A 209 7.09 -0.75 6.03
N LEU A 210 6.70 -0.81 4.76
CA LEU A 210 7.18 -1.80 3.80
C LEU A 210 7.96 -1.11 2.68
N ARG A 211 9.13 -1.64 2.33
CA ARG A 211 9.85 -1.25 1.11
C ARG A 211 9.95 -2.44 0.20
N CYS A 212 9.27 -2.35 -0.94
CA CYS A 212 9.34 -3.33 -2.01
C CYS A 212 10.12 -2.75 -3.19
N ILE A 213 11.07 -3.53 -3.70
CA ILE A 213 11.77 -3.29 -4.97
C ILE A 213 11.29 -4.36 -5.94
N PHE A 214 10.85 -3.94 -7.12
CA PHE A 214 10.35 -4.82 -8.16
C PHE A 214 10.86 -4.38 -9.54
N THR A 215 10.74 -5.29 -10.50
CA THR A 215 10.97 -5.01 -11.91
C THR A 215 9.66 -5.13 -12.68
N ILE A 216 9.50 -4.21 -13.61
CA ILE A 216 8.57 -4.24 -14.74
C ILE A 216 9.24 -4.90 -15.94
#